data_AF-A0A2P8VRH7-F1
#
_entry.id   AF-A0A2P8VRH7-F1
#
_cell.length_a   1.000
_cell.length_b   1.000
_cell.length_c   1.000
_cell.angle_alpha   90.00
_cell.angle_beta   90.00
_cell.angle_gamma   90.00
#
_symmetry.space_group_name_H-M   'P 1'
#
loop_
_entity.id
_entity.type
_entity.pdbx_description
1 polymer ?
#
loop_
_entity_poly.entity_id
_entity_poly.type
_entity_poly.pdbx_seq_one_letter_code
_entity_poly.pdbx_strand_id
1 'polypeptide(L)'
;MHRHLGALALTSLSLVALTLPAIARPEIASGDQLLETDVEGCLTRADRLIETLGVESDQGSIDRTGYFEDGSFRVLCYGAGEANSLAIVFATHDQSAEIASNFIQMMLSELSQNEAVSQQ
;
A
#
# COMPACT_ATOMS: atom_id res chain seq x y z
N MET A 1 -21.03 57.07 -48.95
CA MET A 1 -21.39 56.61 -47.59
C MET A 1 -22.34 55.43 -47.77
N HIS A 2 -22.21 54.23 -47.20
CA HIS A 2 -21.32 53.63 -46.22
C HIS A 2 -21.10 52.15 -46.61
N ARG A 3 -19.90 51.65 -46.29
CA ARG A 3 -19.51 50.23 -46.34
C ARG A 3 -20.19 49.49 -45.19
N HIS A 4 -20.69 48.28 -45.44
CA HIS A 4 -20.94 47.31 -44.38
C HIS A 4 -20.30 45.97 -44.75
N LEU A 5 -19.00 45.86 -44.43
CA LEU A 5 -18.35 44.57 -44.22
C LEU A 5 -18.90 44.01 -42.89
N GLY A 6 -19.70 42.95 -42.98
CA GLY A 6 -20.14 42.18 -41.82
C GLY A 6 -18.92 41.51 -41.18
N ALA A 7 -18.56 41.96 -39.98
CA ALA A 7 -17.42 41.46 -39.24
C ALA A 7 -17.68 40.04 -38.71
N LEU A 8 -16.77 39.12 -39.06
CA LEU A 8 -16.56 37.85 -38.38
C LEU A 8 -16.11 38.14 -36.94
N ALA A 9 -17.03 38.07 -35.99
CA ALA A 9 -16.68 38.03 -34.56
C ALA A 9 -16.51 36.56 -34.15
N LEU A 10 -15.34 35.99 -34.41
CA LEU A 10 -14.90 34.77 -33.72
C LEU A 10 -14.52 35.17 -32.28
N THR A 11 -15.46 35.00 -31.36
CA THR A 11 -15.21 35.07 -29.93
C THR A 11 -14.34 33.87 -29.53
N SER A 12 -13.04 34.09 -29.38
CA SER A 12 -12.12 33.15 -28.75
C SER A 12 -12.49 33.04 -27.27
N LEU A 13 -13.30 32.04 -26.92
CA LEU A 13 -13.45 31.59 -25.53
C LEU A 13 -12.14 30.93 -25.11
N SER A 14 -11.29 31.70 -24.43
CA SER A 14 -10.13 31.17 -23.73
C SER A 14 -10.63 30.30 -22.58
N LEU A 15 -10.71 28.99 -22.80
CA LEU A 15 -10.93 28.00 -21.75
C LEU A 15 -9.65 27.96 -20.91
N VAL A 16 -9.55 28.83 -19.90
CA VAL A 16 -8.55 28.67 -18.85
C VAL A 16 -9.01 27.48 -18.00
N ALA A 17 -8.61 26.29 -18.43
CA ALA A 17 -8.75 25.09 -17.63
C ALA A 17 -7.81 25.24 -16.43
N LEU A 18 -8.36 25.67 -15.30
CA LEU A 18 -7.71 25.51 -14.00
C LEU A 18 -7.62 24.01 -13.72
N THR A 19 -6.55 23.37 -14.22
CA THR A 19 -6.20 22.00 -13.87
C THR A 19 -5.79 22.02 -12.40
N LEU A 20 -6.76 21.88 -11.50
CA LEU A 20 -6.47 21.49 -10.13
C LEU A 20 -5.63 20.21 -10.20
N PRO A 21 -4.53 20.09 -9.43
CA PRO A 21 -3.76 18.86 -9.43
C PRO A 21 -4.72 17.73 -9.06
N ALA A 22 -4.83 16.74 -9.95
CA ALA A 22 -5.47 15.48 -9.60
C ALA A 22 -4.60 14.90 -8.48
N ILE A 23 -5.09 14.98 -7.24
CA ILE A 23 -4.52 14.23 -6.12
C ILE A 23 -4.84 12.77 -6.45
N ALA A 24 -3.91 12.11 -7.13
CA ALA A 24 -3.99 10.68 -7.37
C ALA A 24 -4.10 10.02 -6.00
N ARG A 25 -5.21 9.34 -5.75
CA ARG A 25 -5.37 8.58 -4.53
C ARG A 25 -4.39 7.41 -4.64
N PRO A 26 -3.58 7.12 -3.60
CA PRO A 26 -2.67 6.00 -3.66
C PRO A 26 -3.46 4.73 -3.95
N GLU A 27 -2.90 3.88 -4.79
CA GLU A 27 -3.50 2.59 -5.12
C GLU A 27 -3.29 1.64 -3.95
N ILE A 28 -4.35 0.96 -3.53
CA ILE A 28 -4.34 0.09 -2.34
C ILE A 28 -4.62 -1.34 -2.77
N ALA A 29 -3.81 -2.27 -2.27
CA ALA A 29 -4.06 -3.70 -2.35
C ALA A 29 -4.15 -4.30 -0.94
N SER A 30 -4.78 -5.46 -0.82
CA SER A 30 -4.87 -6.22 0.43
C SER A 30 -4.83 -7.72 0.17
N GLY A 31 -4.28 -8.47 1.13
CA GLY A 31 -4.37 -9.93 1.14
C GLY A 31 -4.21 -10.48 2.55
N ASP A 32 -4.48 -11.76 2.73
CA ASP A 32 -4.45 -12.44 4.02
C ASP A 32 -3.81 -13.83 3.95
N GLN A 33 -3.28 -14.27 5.08
CA GLN A 33 -2.62 -15.57 5.22
C GLN A 33 -2.85 -16.12 6.63
N LEU A 34 -3.34 -17.36 6.72
CA LEU A 34 -3.37 -18.11 7.97
C LEU A 34 -1.95 -18.58 8.30
N LEU A 35 -1.52 -18.34 9.53
CA LEU A 35 -0.20 -18.70 10.04
C LEU A 35 -0.33 -19.70 11.20
N GLU A 36 0.53 -20.71 11.18
CA GLU A 36 0.69 -21.71 12.25
C GLU A 36 1.53 -21.14 13.41
N THR A 37 1.08 -20.01 13.94
CA THR A 37 1.70 -19.32 15.08
C THR A 37 0.65 -18.44 15.77
N ASP A 38 0.83 -18.15 17.05
CA ASP A 38 -0.06 -17.23 17.76
C ASP A 38 0.13 -15.77 17.31
N VAL A 39 -0.61 -14.84 17.94
CA VAL A 39 -0.54 -13.41 17.58
C VAL A 39 0.84 -12.83 17.82
N GLU A 40 1.52 -13.23 18.90
CA GLU A 40 2.87 -12.74 19.23
C GLU A 40 3.90 -13.21 18.20
N GLY A 41 3.80 -14.47 17.76
CA GLY A 41 4.64 -15.00 16.69
C GLY A 41 4.38 -14.31 15.34
N CYS A 42 3.13 -13.99 15.00
CA CYS A 42 2.82 -13.20 13.81
C CYS A 42 3.45 -11.80 13.87
N LEU A 43 3.33 -11.11 15.01
CA LEU A 43 3.94 -9.79 15.20
C LEU A 43 5.47 -9.86 15.12
N THR A 44 6.07 -10.89 15.71
CA THR A 44 7.53 -11.13 15.66
C THR A 44 8.03 -11.37 14.24
N ARG A 45 7.28 -12.13 13.43
CA ARG A 45 7.60 -12.34 12.01
C ARG A 45 7.48 -11.03 11.23
N ALA A 46 6.45 -10.23 11.50
CA ALA A 46 6.29 -8.92 10.88
C ALA A 46 7.43 -7.94 11.27
N ASP A 47 7.86 -7.96 12.53
CA ASP A 47 9.00 -7.17 13.02
C ASP A 47 10.29 -7.53 12.27
N ARG A 48 10.59 -8.83 12.13
CA ARG A 48 11.77 -9.29 11.37
C ARG A 48 11.70 -8.92 9.89
N LEU A 49 10.53 -9.06 9.28
CA LEU A 49 10.33 -8.68 7.87
C LEU A 49 10.65 -7.20 7.67
N ILE A 50 10.10 -6.33 8.53
CA ILE A 50 10.35 -4.88 8.51
C ILE A 50 11.84 -4.57 8.71
N GLU A 51 12.49 -5.22 9.69
CA GLU A 51 13.92 -5.06 9.94
C GLU A 51 14.75 -5.47 8.71
N THR A 52 14.38 -6.57 8.05
CA THR A 52 15.02 -7.08 6.84
C THR A 52 14.88 -6.11 5.66
N LEU A 53 13.72 -5.47 5.54
CA LEU A 53 13.46 -4.42 4.54
C LEU A 53 14.25 -3.14 4.83
N GLY A 54 14.71 -2.93 6.06
CA GLY A 54 15.49 -1.75 6.46
C GLY A 54 14.70 -0.45 6.41
N VAL A 55 13.39 -0.52 6.67
CA VAL A 55 12.46 0.63 6.58
C VAL A 55 12.12 1.21 7.94
N GLU A 56 11.73 2.49 7.93
CA GLU A 56 11.08 3.09 9.10
C GLU A 56 9.75 2.39 9.37
N SER A 57 9.39 2.28 10.65
CA SER A 57 8.18 1.59 11.05
C SER A 57 7.54 2.12 12.33
N ASP A 58 6.22 1.95 12.40
CA ASP A 58 5.41 2.15 13.58
C ASP A 58 4.84 0.82 14.08
N GLN A 59 4.70 0.70 15.40
CA GLN A 59 4.19 -0.51 16.05
C GLN A 59 2.96 -0.17 16.88
N GLY A 60 1.91 -0.98 16.72
CA GLY A 60 0.78 -0.99 17.62
C GLY A 60 0.63 -2.34 18.32
N SER A 61 -0.46 -2.48 19.09
CA SER A 61 -0.69 -3.71 19.87
C SER A 61 -1.00 -4.94 19.01
N ILE A 62 -1.49 -4.74 17.79
CA ILE A 62 -1.91 -5.80 16.86
C ILE A 62 -1.37 -5.61 15.45
N ASP A 63 -0.55 -4.60 15.24
CA ASP A 63 -0.13 -4.18 13.92
C ASP A 63 1.32 -3.70 13.84
N ARG A 64 1.86 -3.81 12.64
CA ARG A 64 3.15 -3.28 12.22
C ARG A 64 2.99 -2.54 10.92
N THR A 65 3.40 -1.28 10.90
CA THR A 65 3.35 -0.42 9.71
C THR A 65 4.76 -0.12 9.26
N GLY A 66 5.08 -0.33 7.98
CA GLY A 66 6.36 0.05 7.39
C GLY A 66 6.18 1.04 6.25
N TYR A 67 7.17 1.91 6.06
CA TYR A 67 7.16 2.95 5.03
C TYR A 67 8.29 2.70 4.02
N PHE A 68 7.95 2.41 2.77
CA PHE A 68 8.91 2.05 1.73
C PHE A 68 8.74 2.97 0.52
N GLU A 69 9.75 3.80 0.26
CA GLU A 69 9.81 4.73 -0.87
C GLU A 69 8.55 5.61 -1.01
N ASP A 70 7.73 5.38 -2.04
CA ASP A 70 6.49 6.07 -2.39
C ASP A 70 5.23 5.29 -1.95
N GLY A 71 5.39 4.44 -0.93
CA GLY A 71 4.36 3.55 -0.44
C GLY A 71 4.44 3.30 1.06
N SER A 72 3.41 2.62 1.55
CA SER A 72 3.34 2.15 2.93
C SER A 72 2.60 0.83 2.98
N PHE A 73 2.91 0.02 3.99
CA PHE A 73 2.22 -1.22 4.24
C PHE A 73 1.90 -1.39 5.72
N ARG A 74 0.87 -2.17 5.99
CA ARG A 74 0.46 -2.53 7.34
C ARG A 74 0.14 -4.01 7.42
N VAL A 75 0.77 -4.69 8.37
CA VAL A 75 0.46 -6.07 8.77
C VAL A 75 -0.42 -5.99 10.01
N LEU A 76 -1.59 -6.64 9.97
CA LEU A 76 -2.46 -6.86 11.12
C LEU A 76 -2.40 -8.33 11.51
N CYS A 77 -2.20 -8.62 12.79
CA CYS A 77 -2.17 -9.98 13.33
C CYS A 77 -3.38 -10.21 14.24
N TYR A 78 -4.26 -11.13 13.83
CA TYR A 78 -5.44 -11.52 14.61
C TYR A 78 -5.36 -12.97 15.05
N GLY A 79 -5.93 -13.31 16.20
CA GLY A 79 -6.03 -14.70 16.64
C GLY A 79 -7.00 -15.50 15.75
N ALA A 80 -6.59 -16.71 15.36
CA ALA A 80 -7.37 -17.63 14.53
C ALA A 80 -7.45 -19.03 15.17
N GLY A 81 -7.55 -19.07 16.50
CA GLY A 81 -7.44 -20.27 17.33
C GLY A 81 -6.39 -20.07 18.43
N GLU A 82 -6.17 -21.08 19.28
CA GLU A 82 -5.20 -20.99 20.38
C GLU A 82 -3.74 -20.95 19.89
N ALA A 83 -3.44 -21.61 18.77
CA ALA A 83 -2.08 -21.74 18.22
C ALA A 83 -1.91 -21.15 16.82
N ASN A 84 -2.93 -20.47 16.28
CA ASN A 84 -2.94 -19.92 14.93
C ASN A 84 -3.32 -18.45 14.93
N SER A 85 -2.86 -17.74 13.90
CA SER A 85 -3.15 -16.34 13.67
C SER A 85 -3.45 -16.08 12.20
N LEU A 86 -4.22 -15.04 11.93
CA LEU A 86 -4.48 -14.53 10.60
C LEU A 86 -3.68 -13.23 10.43
N ALA A 87 -2.74 -13.26 9.49
CA ALA A 87 -2.07 -12.05 9.03
C ALA A 87 -2.89 -11.42 7.91
N ILE A 88 -3.20 -10.12 8.02
CA ILE A 88 -3.80 -9.33 6.94
C ILE A 88 -2.82 -8.23 6.58
N VAL A 89 -2.44 -8.17 5.31
CA VAL A 89 -1.48 -7.19 4.80
C VAL A 89 -2.20 -6.22 3.88
N PHE A 90 -2.04 -4.94 4.16
CA PHE A 90 -2.41 -3.85 3.26
C PHE A 90 -1.13 -3.22 2.72
N ALA A 91 -1.11 -2.90 1.44
CA ALA A 91 -0.03 -2.11 0.86
C ALA A 91 -0.60 -1.01 -0.02
N THR A 92 0.13 0.10 -0.07
CA THR A 92 -0.20 1.28 -0.86
C THR A 92 1.00 1.68 -1.69
N HIS A 93 0.74 2.21 -2.88
CA HIS A 93 1.76 2.77 -3.76
C HIS A 93 1.15 3.95 -4.51
N ASP A 94 1.88 5.05 -4.64
CA ASP A 94 1.34 6.32 -5.14
C ASP A 94 0.74 6.23 -6.56
N GLN A 95 1.30 5.36 -7.41
CA GLN A 95 0.94 5.31 -8.85
C GLN A 95 0.60 3.92 -9.43
N SER A 96 0.69 2.82 -8.66
CA SER A 96 0.58 1.47 -9.23
C SER A 96 -0.02 0.44 -8.28
N ALA A 97 -1.25 0.01 -8.58
CA ALA A 97 -1.91 -1.10 -7.89
C ALA A 97 -1.19 -2.44 -8.11
N GLU A 98 -0.51 -2.60 -9.25
CA GLU A 98 0.25 -3.82 -9.56
C GLU A 98 1.47 -3.95 -8.64
N ILE A 99 2.20 -2.86 -8.41
CA ILE A 99 3.34 -2.86 -7.48
C ILE A 99 2.86 -3.17 -6.06
N ALA A 100 1.79 -2.50 -5.61
CA ALA A 100 1.19 -2.78 -4.30
C ALA A 100 0.77 -4.27 -4.17
N SER A 101 0.18 -4.85 -5.21
CA SER A 101 -0.26 -6.25 -5.21
C SER A 101 0.91 -7.24 -5.18
N ASN A 102 1.96 -6.99 -5.98
CA ASN A 102 3.16 -7.82 -6.00
C ASN A 102 3.90 -7.76 -4.66
N PHE A 103 3.96 -6.58 -4.05
CA PHE A 103 4.56 -6.38 -2.73
C PHE A 103 3.82 -7.20 -1.66
N ILE A 104 2.48 -7.22 -1.68
CA ILE A 104 1.69 -8.04 -0.76
C ILE A 104 1.98 -9.53 -0.92
N GLN A 105 2.10 -10.03 -2.15
CA GLN A 105 2.41 -11.44 -2.37
C GLN A 105 3.77 -11.82 -1.78
N MET A 106 4.77 -10.95 -1.93
CA MET A 106 6.06 -11.11 -1.28
C MET A 106 5.92 -11.11 0.24
N MET A 107 5.24 -10.12 0.82
CA MET A 107 5.04 -10.04 2.27
C MET A 107 4.35 -11.26 2.85
N LEU A 108 3.23 -11.70 2.25
CA LEU A 108 2.49 -12.88 2.72
C LEU A 108 3.33 -14.15 2.60
N SER A 109 4.13 -14.27 1.53
CA SER A 109 5.08 -15.36 1.36
C SER A 109 6.12 -15.36 2.49
N GLU A 110 6.74 -14.22 2.80
CA GLU A 110 7.72 -14.10 3.89
C GLU A 110 7.11 -14.40 5.27
N LEU A 111 5.93 -13.87 5.57
CA LEU A 111 5.22 -14.14 6.83
C LEU A 111 4.87 -15.63 7.00
N SER A 112 4.61 -16.33 5.90
CA SER A 112 4.27 -17.76 5.90
C SER A 112 5.46 -18.69 6.12
N GLN A 113 6.70 -18.21 5.94
CA GLN A 113 7.89 -19.03 6.15
C GLN A 113 8.00 -19.39 7.65
N ASN A 114 7.85 -20.67 7.97
CA ASN A 114 8.12 -21.19 9.30
C ASN A 114 9.62 -21.06 9.59
N GLU A 115 9.98 -20.63 10.81
CA GLU A 115 11.36 -20.54 11.31
C GLU A 115 12.01 -21.92 11.50
N ALA A 116 12.07 -22.74 10.45
CA ALA A 116 12.78 -24.02 10.46
C ALA A 116 14.29 -23.86 10.19
N VAL A 117 14.83 -22.64 10.21
CA VAL A 117 16.24 -22.36 9.93
C VAL A 117 16.91 -21.61 11.09
N SER A 118 16.86 -22.19 12.30
CA SER A 118 17.84 -21.86 13.34
C SER A 118 17.91 -22.95 14.42
N GLN A 119 18.33 -24.15 14.03
CA GLN A 119 19.01 -25.07 14.94
C GLN A 119 20.18 -25.70 14.18
N GLN A 120 21.28 -24.96 14.12
CA GLN A 120 22.62 -25.55 14.08
C GLN A 120 23.01 -25.99 15.49
#